data_AF-A0A952VPY5-F1
#
_entry.id   AF-A0A952VPY5-F1
#
_cell.length_a   1.000
_cell.length_b   1.000
_cell.length_c   1.000
_cell.angle_alpha   90.00
_cell.angle_beta   90.00
_cell.angle_gamma   90.00
#
_symmetry.space_group_name_H-M   'P 1'
#
loop_
_entity.id
_entity.type
_entity.pdbx_description
1 polymer ?
#
loop_
_entity_poly.entity_id
_entity_poly.type
_entity_poly.pdbx_seq_one_letter_code
_entity_poly.pdbx_strand_id
1 'polypeptide(L)'
;MLARHPIPPLHRFELARELASQLHRDVDLVDLCTASIVMRMQIISTGECLTAPDETACREFEMYTYSGCARLNEERREILERISASGLVYG
;
A
#
# COMPACT_ATOMS: atom_id res chain seq x y z
N MET A 1 14.37 -3.72 -2.99
CA MET A 1 14.65 -2.51 -3.79
C MET A 1 13.29 -1.93 -4.13
N LEU A 2 12.88 -0.80 -3.54
CA LEU A 2 11.63 -0.16 -3.96
C LEU A 2 11.83 0.29 -5.41
N ALA A 3 10.86 -0.02 -6.29
CA ALA A 3 10.93 0.45 -7.67
C ALA A 3 11.08 1.98 -7.63
N ARG A 4 12.12 2.53 -8.29
CA ARG A 4 12.36 3.98 -8.28
C ARG A 4 11.33 4.73 -9.13
N HIS A 5 10.58 4.00 -9.95
CA HIS A 5 9.58 4.52 -10.87
C HIS A 5 8.38 3.57 -10.89
N PRO A 6 7.17 4.08 -11.15
CA PRO A 6 5.99 3.25 -11.33
C PRO A 6 6.20 2.14 -12.35
N ILE A 7 5.70 0.95 -12.03
CA ILE A 7 5.71 -0.17 -12.98
C ILE A 7 4.53 0.01 -13.95
N PRO A 8 4.75 -0.02 -15.27
CA PRO A 8 3.64 0.04 -16.23
C PRO A 8 2.56 -1.02 -15.92
N PRO A 9 1.26 -0.68 -15.94
CA PRO A 9 0.21 -1.58 -15.45
C PRO A 9 0.19 -2.96 -16.14
N LEU A 10 0.39 -3.00 -17.46
CA LEU A 10 0.45 -4.26 -18.22
C LEU A 10 1.65 -5.11 -17.78
N HIS A 11 2.81 -4.49 -17.62
CA HIS A 11 4.02 -5.18 -17.18
C HIS A 11 3.88 -5.71 -15.74
N ARG A 12 3.28 -4.93 -14.83
CA ARG A 12 2.99 -5.39 -13.46
C ARG A 12 2.05 -6.61 -13.45
N PHE A 13 1.03 -6.60 -14.31
CA PHE A 13 0.11 -7.73 -14.45
C PHE A 13 0.80 -8.98 -15.00
N GLU A 14 1.66 -8.84 -16.00
CA GLU A 14 2.44 -9.96 -16.55
C GLU A 14 3.38 -10.56 -15.50
N LEU A 15 4.10 -9.71 -14.74
CA LEU A 15 4.97 -10.15 -13.64
C LEU A 15 4.18 -10.91 -12.55
N ALA A 16 3.00 -10.41 -12.16
CA ALA A 16 2.15 -11.09 -11.19
C ALA A 16 1.75 -12.50 -11.67
N ARG A 17 1.40 -12.64 -12.95
CA ARG A 17 1.06 -13.94 -13.56
C ARG A 17 2.24 -14.89 -13.61
N GLU A 18 3.42 -14.38 -13.96
CA GLU A 18 4.64 -15.18 -13.98
C GLU A 18 4.95 -15.73 -12.58
N LEU A 19 4.92 -14.87 -11.56
CA LEU A 19 5.11 -15.27 -10.16
C LEU A 19 4.06 -16.30 -9.72
N ALA A 20 2.79 -16.09 -10.07
CA ALA A 20 1.72 -17.02 -9.75
C ALA A 20 1.95 -18.42 -10.35
N SER A 21 2.41 -18.46 -11.61
CA SER A 21 2.75 -19.71 -12.29
C SER A 21 3.92 -20.44 -11.63
N GLN A 22 4.95 -19.72 -11.18
CA GLN A 22 6.13 -20.32 -10.54
C GLN A 22 5.83 -20.80 -9.11
N LEU A 23 4.99 -20.07 -8.39
CA LEU A 23 4.63 -20.38 -7.00
C LEU A 23 3.45 -21.35 -6.88
N HIS A 24 2.80 -21.68 -8.00
CA HIS A 24 1.56 -22.46 -8.06
C HIS A 24 0.47 -21.93 -7.11
N ARG A 25 0.37 -20.60 -7.00
CA ARG A 25 -0.57 -19.89 -6.11
C ARG A 25 -0.95 -18.56 -6.75
N ASP A 26 -2.14 -18.05 -6.44
CA ASP A 26 -2.55 -16.72 -6.88
C ASP A 26 -1.65 -15.65 -6.25
N VAL A 27 -1.24 -14.67 -7.05
CA VAL A 27 -0.37 -13.56 -6.65
C VAL A 27 -1.01 -12.25 -7.09
N ASP A 28 -1.23 -11.35 -6.13
CA ASP A 28 -1.50 -9.94 -6.41
C ASP A 28 -0.22 -9.14 -6.17
N LEU A 29 0.27 -8.46 -7.21
CA LEU A 29 1.51 -7.69 -7.16
C LEU A 29 1.18 -6.20 -7.08
N VAL A 30 1.47 -5.58 -5.94
CA VAL A 30 1.17 -4.16 -5.69
C VAL A 30 2.41 -3.30 -5.91
N ASP A 31 2.28 -2.23 -6.69
CA ASP A 31 3.33 -1.21 -6.83
C ASP A 31 3.17 -0.13 -5.76
N LEU A 32 4.10 -0.11 -4.80
CA LEU A 32 4.10 0.85 -3.70
C LEU A 32 4.28 2.31 -4.14
N CYS A 33 4.80 2.59 -5.34
CA CYS A 33 4.88 3.95 -5.87
C CYS A 33 3.51 4.53 -6.22
N THR A 34 2.56 3.69 -6.60
CA THR A 34 1.23 4.09 -7.08
C THR A 34 0.09 3.69 -6.13
N ALA A 35 0.35 2.78 -5.17
CA ALA A 35 -0.61 2.39 -4.15
C ALA A 35 -1.12 3.60 -3.34
N SER A 36 -2.38 3.54 -2.89
CA SER A 36 -2.97 4.56 -2.02
C SER A 36 -2.27 4.61 -0.67
N ILE A 37 -2.31 5.76 0.01
CA ILE A 37 -1.67 5.92 1.32
C ILE A 37 -2.22 4.95 2.37
N VAL A 38 -3.51 4.61 2.28
CA VAL A 38 -4.16 3.62 3.15
C VAL A 38 -3.62 2.21 2.88
N MET A 39 -3.47 1.84 1.60
CA MET A 39 -2.93 0.53 1.23
C MET A 39 -1.45 0.39 1.62
N ARG A 40 -0.65 1.45 1.41
CA ARG A 40 0.74 1.49 1.90
C ARG A 40 0.80 1.33 3.41
N MET A 41 -0.06 2.02 4.16
CA MET A 41 -0.14 1.92 5.61
C MET A 41 -0.45 0.49 6.06
N GLN A 42 -1.40 -0.20 5.41
CA GLN A 42 -1.66 -1.62 5.69
C GLN A 42 -0.42 -2.48 5.42
N ILE A 43 0.23 -2.32 4.27
CA ILE A 43 1.41 -3.11 3.90
C ILE A 43 2.55 -2.94 4.91
N ILE A 44 2.87 -1.72 5.33
CA ILE A 44 3.98 -1.50 6.28
C ILE A 44 3.64 -1.89 7.72
N SER A 45 2.36 -1.97 8.09
CA SER A 45 1.94 -2.27 9.46
C SER A 45 1.67 -3.75 9.70
N THR A 46 1.30 -4.50 8.65
CA THR A 46 0.95 -5.93 8.77
C THR A 46 1.80 -6.85 7.91
N GLY A 47 2.51 -6.29 6.92
CA GLY A 47 3.31 -7.07 5.98
C GLY A 47 4.64 -7.52 6.57
N GLU A 48 5.22 -8.53 5.92
CA GLU A 48 6.58 -8.99 6.19
C GLU A 48 7.53 -8.46 5.10
N CYS A 49 8.63 -7.83 5.51
CA CYS A 49 9.62 -7.32 4.57
C CYS A 49 10.53 -8.46 4.08
N LEU A 50 10.34 -8.88 2.82
CA LEU A 50 11.17 -9.91 2.20
C LEU A 50 12.56 -9.40 1.78
N THR A 51 12.69 -8.12 1.40
CA THR A 51 13.97 -7.54 0.95
C THR A 51 13.99 -6.01 1.02
N ALA A 52 14.98 -5.46 1.74
CA ALA A 52 15.22 -4.03 1.89
C ALA A 52 16.73 -3.72 1.76
N PRO A 53 17.29 -3.70 0.53
CA PRO A 53 18.72 -3.47 0.33
C PRO A 53 19.15 -2.02 0.63
N ASP A 54 18.20 -1.08 0.65
CA ASP A 54 18.40 0.32 1.04
C ASP A 54 17.52 0.61 2.25
N GLU A 55 18.06 0.39 3.45
CA GLU A 55 17.33 0.58 4.71
C GLU A 55 16.89 2.03 4.92
N THR A 56 17.70 2.99 4.47
CA THR A 56 17.37 4.41 4.58
C THR A 56 16.14 4.74 3.75
N ALA A 57 16.10 4.31 2.49
CA ALA A 57 14.92 4.50 1.65
C ALA A 57 13.67 3.80 2.21
N CYS A 58 13.82 2.64 2.86
CA CYS A 58 12.71 1.94 3.50
C CYS A 58 12.17 2.74 4.71
N ARG A 59 13.06 3.21 5.60
CA ARG A 59 12.67 4.03 6.76
C ARG A 59 12.01 5.35 6.33
N GLU A 60 12.52 6.00 5.29
CA GLU A 60 11.92 7.21 4.74
C GLU A 60 10.52 6.93 4.20
N PHE A 61 10.34 5.86 3.41
CA PHE A 61 9.04 5.45 2.90
C PHE A 61 8.03 5.19 4.01
N GLU A 62 8.43 4.48 5.06
CA GLU A 62 7.61 4.22 6.24
C GLU A 62 7.21 5.52 6.94
N MET A 63 8.18 6.39 7.24
CA MET A 63 7.94 7.68 7.91
C MET A 63 6.94 8.55 7.13
N TYR A 64 7.11 8.68 5.82
CA TYR A 64 6.18 9.44 4.98
C TYR A 64 4.80 8.80 4.92
N THR A 65 4.73 7.46 4.89
CA THR A 65 3.46 6.73 4.89
C THR A 65 2.69 6.91 6.18
N TYR A 66 3.35 6.74 7.34
CA TYR A 66 2.74 6.96 8.65
C TYR A 66 2.23 8.39 8.81
N SER A 67 3.06 9.38 8.47
CA SER A 67 2.69 10.80 8.57
C SER A 67 1.54 11.16 7.62
N GLY A 68 1.59 10.67 6.39
CA GLY A 68 0.54 10.90 5.38
C GLY A 68 -0.79 10.25 5.77
N CYS A 69 -0.76 9.03 6.30
CA CYS A 69 -1.96 8.33 6.76
C CYS A 69 -2.56 9.01 8.00
N ALA A 70 -1.74 9.44 8.96
CA ALA A 70 -2.22 10.18 10.13
C ALA A 70 -2.95 11.47 9.72
N ARG A 71 -2.38 12.24 8.79
CA ARG A 71 -3.03 13.44 8.25
C ARG A 71 -4.34 13.12 7.54
N LEU A 72 -4.37 12.08 6.70
CA LEU A 72 -5.60 11.67 6.01
C LEU A 72 -6.71 11.29 7.00
N ASN A 73 -6.35 10.59 8.08
CA ASN A 73 -7.30 10.19 9.11
C ASN A 73 -7.84 11.40 9.86
N GLU A 74 -6.99 12.39 10.17
CA GLU A 74 -7.41 13.64 10.81
C GLU A 74 -8.38 14.44 9.92
N GLU A 75 -8.05 14.62 8.64
CA GLU A 75 -8.91 15.31 7.66
C GLU A 75 -10.29 14.64 7.50
N ARG A 76 -10.36 13.32 7.71
CA ARG A 76 -11.59 12.53 7.56
C ARG A 76 -12.30 12.23 8.87
N ARG A 77 -11.76 12.68 10.01
CA ARG A 77 -12.23 12.31 11.35
C ARG A 77 -13.71 12.56 11.52
N GLU A 78 -14.19 13.76 11.19
CA GLU A 78 -15.60 14.13 11.31
C GLU A 78 -16.53 13.30 10.40
N ILE A 79 -16.06 12.95 9.19
CA ILE A 79 -16.82 12.12 8.25
C ILE A 79 -16.95 10.70 8.79
N LEU A 80 -15.85 10.13 9.31
CA LEU A 80 -15.82 8.79 9.88
C LEU A 80 -16.65 8.70 11.16
N GLU A 81 -16.59 9.71 12.03
CA GLU A 81 -17.42 9.80 13.24
C GLU A 81 -18.91 9.84 12.89
N ARG A 82 -19.30 10.63 11.87
CA ARG A 82 -20.68 10.66 11.38
C ARG A 82 -21.14 9.33 10.80
N ILE A 83 -20.31 8.64 10.02
CA ILE A 83 -20.61 7.31 9.47
C ILE A 83 -20.79 6.30 10.60
N SER A 84 -19.90 6.32 11.59
CA SER A 84 -19.97 5.44 12.77
C SER A 84 -21.24 5.68 13.60
N ALA A 85 -21.61 6.94 13.82
CA ALA A 85 -22.80 7.31 14.58
C ALA A 85 -24.13 7.03 13.86
N SER A 86 -24.14 7.09 12.52
CA SER A 86 -25.36 6.88 11.71
C SER A 86 -25.53 5.44 11.22
N GLY A 87 -24.48 4.60 11.26
CA GLY A 87 -24.49 3.24 10.75
C GLY A 87 -24.62 3.12 9.22
N LEU A 88 -24.61 4.24 8.50
CA LEU A 88 -24.80 4.31 7.04
C LEU A 88 -23.49 4.72 6.37
N VAL A 89 -22.86 3.78 5.69
CA VAL A 89 -21.76 4.05 4.76
C VAL A 89 -22.40 4.36 3.40
N TYR A 90 -22.32 5.62 2.95
CA TYR A 90 -22.65 5.95 1.57
C TYR A 90 -21.43 5.60 0.70
N GLY A 91 -21.58 4.54 -0.09
CA GLY A 91 -20.61 4.08 -1.10
C GLY A 91 -21.00 4.53 -2.49
#